data_AF-A0A538LBR3-F1
#
_entry.id   AF-A0A538LBR3-F1
#
_cell.length_a   1.000
_cell.length_b   1.000
_cell.length_c   1.000
_cell.angle_alpha   90.00
_cell.angle_beta   90.00
_cell.angle_gamma   90.00
#
_symmetry.space_group_name_H-M   'P 1'
#
loop_
_entity.id
_entity.type
_entity.pdbx_description
1 polymer ?
#
loop_
_entity_poly.entity_id
_entity_poly.type
_entity_poly.pdbx_seq_one_letter_code
_entity_poly.pdbx_strand_id
1 'polypeptide(L)'
;MEYGVDRREWEAEMSGLEEDLETSPAEALPELDALVGRMLDEAGIDDPEIVTEYDAAHEIATSEVISLGDLAAAIKGLRAVYDAVLSRDAP
;
A
#
# COMPACT_ATOMS: atom_id res chain seq x y z
N MET A 1 9.52 4.91 24.17
CA MET A 1 8.35 4.46 23.39
C MET A 1 8.95 3.93 22.10
N GLU A 2 8.65 2.68 21.81
CA GLU A 2 9.42 1.82 20.91
C GLU A 2 9.05 2.11 19.45
N TYR A 3 9.67 3.13 18.85
CA TYR A 3 9.55 3.49 17.42
C TYR A 3 10.39 2.55 16.55
N GLY A 4 10.09 1.25 16.57
CA GLY A 4 10.85 0.27 15.80
C GLY A 4 10.10 -1.02 15.48
N VAL A 5 8.82 -1.08 15.83
CA VAL A 5 7.93 -2.22 15.51
C VAL A 5 7.25 -2.00 14.15
N ASP A 6 6.88 -0.76 13.84
CA ASP A 6 6.06 -0.40 12.67
C ASP A 6 6.66 -0.91 11.34
N ARG A 7 7.88 -0.49 11.01
CA ARG A 7 8.54 -0.88 9.76
C ARG A 7 8.69 -2.39 9.56
N ARG A 8 9.15 -3.13 10.57
CA ARG A 8 9.40 -4.57 10.44
C ARG A 8 8.10 -5.36 10.29
N GLU A 9 7.05 -4.89 10.93
CA GLU A 9 5.72 -5.48 10.81
C GLU A 9 5.16 -5.24 9.40
N TRP A 10 5.28 -4.01 8.90
CA TRP A 10 4.88 -3.66 7.52
C TRP A 10 5.64 -4.47 6.47
N GLU A 11 6.96 -4.61 6.62
CA GLU A 11 7.80 -5.41 5.71
C GLU A 11 7.41 -6.89 5.73
N ALA A 12 7.01 -7.42 6.90
CA ALA A 12 6.53 -8.80 7.01
C ALA A 12 5.15 -9.01 6.37
N GLU A 13 4.22 -8.07 6.57
CA GLU A 13 2.89 -8.14 5.94
C GLU A 13 2.99 -8.00 4.41
N MET A 14 3.79 -7.05 3.91
CA MET A 14 4.04 -6.90 2.48
C MET A 14 4.62 -8.18 1.89
N SER A 15 5.60 -8.80 2.55
CA SER A 15 6.19 -10.06 2.09
C SER A 15 5.17 -11.20 2.05
N GLY A 16 4.22 -11.24 2.99
CA GLY A 16 3.09 -12.17 2.95
C GLY A 16 2.18 -11.96 1.74
N LEU A 17 1.93 -10.70 1.38
CA LEU A 17 1.09 -10.32 0.24
C LEU A 17 1.75 -10.52 -1.12
N GLU A 18 3.08 -10.63 -1.21
CA GLU A 18 3.77 -10.76 -2.50
C GLU A 18 3.31 -11.98 -3.29
N GLU A 19 3.14 -13.13 -2.65
CA GLU A 19 2.68 -14.37 -3.30
C GLU A 19 1.23 -14.24 -3.79
N ASP A 20 0.36 -13.63 -2.99
CA ASP A 20 -1.04 -13.42 -3.34
C ASP A 20 -1.21 -12.37 -4.44
N LEU A 21 -0.36 -11.34 -4.47
CA LEU A 21 -0.33 -10.36 -5.56
C LEU A 21 0.11 -10.97 -6.90
N GLU A 22 0.91 -12.04 -6.87
CA GLU A 22 1.31 -12.76 -8.09
C GLU A 22 0.24 -13.77 -8.56
N THR A 23 -0.42 -14.44 -7.61
CA THR A 23 -1.33 -15.55 -7.90
C THR A 23 -2.80 -15.13 -8.01
N SER A 24 -3.24 -14.23 -7.13
CA SER A 24 -4.59 -13.71 -7.01
C SER A 24 -4.61 -12.18 -6.77
N PRO A 25 -4.09 -11.37 -7.71
CA PRO A 25 -3.94 -9.92 -7.52
C PRO A 25 -5.24 -9.18 -7.17
N ALA A 26 -6.38 -9.64 -7.69
CA ALA A 26 -7.68 -9.03 -7.40
C ALA A 26 -8.16 -9.31 -5.97
N GLU A 27 -7.79 -10.46 -5.39
CA GLU A 27 -8.12 -10.82 -4.01
C GLU A 27 -7.16 -10.15 -3.03
N ALA A 28 -5.88 -10.00 -3.41
CA ALA A 28 -4.84 -9.37 -2.60
C ALA A 28 -4.86 -7.84 -2.61
N LEU A 29 -5.44 -7.21 -3.64
CA LEU A 29 -5.44 -5.75 -3.79
C LEU A 29 -6.06 -5.01 -2.58
N PRO A 30 -7.23 -5.40 -2.05
CA PRO A 30 -7.81 -4.75 -0.87
C PRO A 30 -6.93 -4.87 0.38
N GLU A 31 -6.17 -5.96 0.52
CA GLU A 31 -5.26 -6.15 1.65
C GLU A 31 -4.02 -5.25 1.53
N LEU A 32 -3.49 -5.10 0.31
CA LEU A 32 -2.43 -4.14 0.01
C LEU A 32 -2.89 -2.70 0.27
N ASP A 33 -4.11 -2.34 -0.13
CA ASP A 33 -4.70 -1.02 0.12
C ASP A 33 -4.82 -0.73 1.63
N ALA A 34 -5.32 -1.70 2.39
CA ALA A 34 -5.45 -1.58 3.84
C ALA A 34 -4.09 -1.42 4.55
N LEU A 35 -3.07 -2.20 4.13
CA LEU A 35 -1.71 -2.08 4.65
C LEU A 35 -1.16 -0.66 4.41
N VAL A 36 -1.22 -0.18 3.17
CA VAL A 36 -0.69 1.13 2.79
C VAL A 36 -1.44 2.27 3.48
N GLY A 37 -2.77 2.18 3.58
CA GLY A 37 -3.58 3.16 4.31
C GLY A 37 -3.21 3.22 5.79
N ARG A 38 -2.98 2.06 6.43
CA ARG A 38 -2.51 1.98 7.82
C ARG A 38 -1.13 2.61 7.98
N MET A 39 -0.20 2.31 7.07
CA MET A 39 1.16 2.88 7.09
C MET A 39 1.15 4.41 7.00
N LEU A 40 0.29 5.00 6.16
CA LEU A 40 0.16 6.45 6.05
C LEU A 40 -0.33 7.10 7.35
N ASP A 41 -1.32 6.50 8.00
CA ASP A 41 -1.87 6.97 9.27
C ASP A 41 -0.85 6.83 10.42
N GLU A 42 -0.24 5.64 10.55
CA GLU A 42 0.73 5.33 11.60
C GLU A 42 2.02 6.15 11.46
N ALA A 43 2.51 6.36 10.23
CA ALA A 43 3.67 7.21 9.96
C ALA A 43 3.34 8.71 10.04
N GLY A 44 2.05 9.08 10.15
CA GLY A 44 1.61 10.48 10.17
C GLY A 44 1.96 11.25 8.90
N ILE A 45 1.91 10.58 7.74
CA ILE A 45 2.29 11.17 6.44
C ILE A 45 1.11 11.97 5.88
N ASP A 46 1.28 13.28 5.78
CA ASP A 46 0.33 14.24 5.19
C ASP A 46 0.84 14.85 3.87
N ASP A 47 1.89 14.29 3.28
CA ASP A 47 2.47 14.77 2.02
C ASP A 47 1.45 14.65 0.87
N PRO A 48 1.05 15.78 0.24
CA PRO A 48 -0.04 15.79 -0.73
C PRO A 48 0.27 14.99 -1.99
N GLU A 49 1.55 14.84 -2.37
CA GLU A 49 1.92 14.03 -3.54
C GLU A 49 1.69 12.54 -3.25
N ILE A 50 2.05 12.08 -2.05
CA ILE A 50 1.85 10.69 -1.62
C ILE A 50 0.37 10.39 -1.41
N VAL A 51 -0.34 11.28 -0.72
CA VAL A 51 -1.77 11.11 -0.45
C VAL A 51 -2.57 11.09 -1.76
N THR A 52 -2.23 11.94 -2.73
CA THR A 52 -2.90 11.91 -4.05
C THR A 52 -2.66 10.59 -4.79
N GLU A 53 -1.44 10.05 -4.74
CA GLU A 53 -1.13 8.75 -5.34
C GLU A 53 -1.89 7.61 -4.64
N TYR A 54 -1.96 7.64 -3.31
CA TYR A 54 -2.75 6.69 -2.52
C TYR A 54 -4.23 6.78 -2.89
N ASP A 55 -4.83 7.97 -2.86
CA ASP A 55 -6.25 8.17 -3.15
C ASP A 55 -6.62 7.65 -4.56
N ALA A 56 -5.77 7.88 -5.56
CA ALA A 56 -5.99 7.38 -6.91
C ALA A 56 -5.96 5.84 -6.98
N ALA A 57 -5.04 5.20 -6.26
CA ALA A 57 -4.95 3.75 -6.21
C ALA A 57 -6.06 3.13 -5.34
N HIS A 58 -6.43 3.78 -4.25
CA HIS A 58 -7.51 3.42 -3.33
C HIS A 58 -8.88 3.46 -4.00
N GLU A 59 -9.15 4.49 -4.81
CA GLU A 59 -10.38 4.60 -5.59
C GLU A 59 -10.55 3.39 -6.51
N ILE A 60 -9.47 2.95 -7.15
CA ILE A 60 -9.49 1.76 -7.99
C ILE A 60 -9.68 0.51 -7.13
N ALA A 61 -8.92 0.35 -6.04
CA ALA A 61 -8.96 -0.82 -5.17
C ALA A 61 -10.32 -1.08 -4.52
N THR A 62 -11.09 -0.02 -4.29
CA THR A 62 -12.43 -0.07 -3.70
C THR A 62 -13.55 -0.18 -4.74
N SER A 63 -13.23 -0.15 -6.03
CA SER A 63 -14.22 -0.27 -7.10
C SER A 63 -14.82 -1.68 -7.16
N GLU A 64 -16.15 -1.77 -7.28
CA GLU A 64 -16.86 -3.04 -7.45
C GLU A 64 -16.55 -3.73 -8.79
N VAL A 65 -16.11 -2.96 -9.79
CA VAL A 65 -15.77 -3.46 -11.12
C VAL A 65 -14.40 -2.89 -11.50
N ILE A 66 -13.39 -3.75 -11.47
CA ILE A 66 -12.01 -3.42 -11.81
C ILE A 66 -11.62 -4.12 -13.11
N SER A 67 -11.04 -3.37 -14.04
CA SER A 67 -10.40 -3.95 -15.22
C SER A 67 -9.00 -4.46 -14.88
N LEU A 68 -8.44 -5.39 -15.67
CA LEU A 68 -7.06 -5.85 -15.48
C LEU A 68 -6.03 -4.71 -15.60
N GLY A 69 -6.33 -3.68 -16.38
CA GLY A 69 -5.47 -2.49 -16.50
C GLY A 69 -5.48 -1.64 -15.24
N ASP A 70 -6.67 -1.41 -14.69
CA ASP A 70 -6.84 -0.64 -13.45
C ASP A 70 -6.26 -1.41 -12.25
N LEU A 71 -6.46 -2.73 -12.19
CA LEU A 71 -5.85 -3.61 -11.20
C LEU A 71 -4.32 -3.44 -11.16
N ALA A 72 -3.68 -3.53 -12.33
CA ALA A 72 -2.23 -3.36 -12.43
C ALA A 72 -1.79 -1.94 -12.04
N ALA A 73 -2.59 -0.92 -12.37
CA ALA A 73 -2.31 0.46 -11.99
C ALA A 73 -2.40 0.67 -10.47
N ALA A 74 -3.45 0.13 -9.82
CA ALA A 74 -3.64 0.23 -8.38
C ALA A 74 -2.53 -0.46 -7.60
N ILE A 75 -2.16 -1.70 -7.97
CA ILE A 75 -1.05 -2.43 -7.33
C ILE A 75 0.24 -1.63 -7.45
N LYS A 76 0.51 -1.05 -8.62
CA LYS A 76 1.70 -0.23 -8.84
C LYS A 76 1.69 1.05 -7.99
N GLY A 77 0.56 1.75 -7.92
CA GLY A 77 0.42 2.98 -7.13
C GLY A 77 0.60 2.71 -5.64
N LEU A 78 -0.08 1.70 -5.11
CA LEU A 78 0.06 1.29 -3.70
C LEU A 78 1.50 0.87 -3.35
N ARG A 79 2.19 0.14 -4.24
CA ARG A 79 3.61 -0.20 -4.04
C ARG A 79 4.51 1.04 -4.04
N ALA A 80 4.24 2.02 -4.90
CA ALA A 80 4.99 3.27 -4.92
C ALA A 80 4.82 4.06 -3.62
N VAL A 81 3.60 4.09 -3.08
CA VAL A 81 3.31 4.70 -1.77
C VAL A 81 4.02 3.95 -0.65
N TYR A 82 3.91 2.62 -0.59
CA TYR A 82 4.61 1.77 0.36
C TYR A 82 6.13 2.08 0.42
N ASP A 83 6.79 2.10 -0.74
CA ASP A 83 8.22 2.40 -0.86
C ASP A 83 8.54 3.83 -0.39
N ALA A 84 7.65 4.79 -0.68
CA ALA A 84 7.80 6.18 -0.27
C ALA A 84 7.68 6.35 1.25
N VAL A 85 6.77 5.60 1.91
CA VAL A 85 6.64 5.58 3.37
C VAL A 85 7.90 4.98 4.00
N LEU A 86 8.36 3.81 3.55
CA LEU A 86 9.57 3.16 4.10
C LEU A 86 10.85 3.96 3.91
N SER A 87 10.94 4.74 2.82
CA SER A 87 12.07 5.62 2.56
C SER A 87 12.09 6.83 3.49
N ARG A 88 10.92 7.28 3.96
CA ARG A 88 10.76 8.40 4.90
C ARG A 88 10.92 7.99 6.36
N ASP A 89 10.53 6.77 6.70
CA ASP A 89 10.70 6.18 8.04
C ASP A 89 12.15 5.73 8.32
N ALA A 90 13.06 5.83 7.34
CA ALA A 90 14.47 5.53 7.52
C ALA A 90 15.12 6.51 8.55
N PRO A 91 15.77 6.01 9.63
CA PRO A 91 16.35 6.82 10.69
C PRO A 91 17.62 7.60 10.29
#